data_AF-A0A141CL24-F1
#
_entry.id   AF-A0A141CL24-F1
#
_cell.length_a   1.000
_cell.length_b   1.000
_cell.length_c   1.000
_cell.angle_alpha   90.00
_cell.angle_beta   90.00
_cell.angle_gamma   90.00
#
_symmetry.space_group_name_H-M   'P 1'
#
loop_
_entity.id
_entity.type
_entity.pdbx_description
1 polymer ?
#
loop_
_entity_poly.entity_id
_entity_poly.type
_entity_poly.pdbx_seq_one_letter_code
_entity_poly.pdbx_strand_id
1 'polypeptide(L)'
;MWLKSLALLAICLLLGTFLKSSTLSVLLCLEALVIVGVLVLVQHSELMFSVCFICIGACESAVGLGCLVSLVRAQGVQHFSV
;
A
#
# COMPACT_ATOMS: atom_id res chain seq x y z
N MET A 1 11.78 18.98 12.48
CA MET A 1 11.45 17.82 13.35
C MET A 1 10.39 16.91 12.73
N TRP A 2 9.32 17.47 12.17
CA TRP A 2 8.27 16.74 11.46
C TRP A 2 8.76 15.80 10.35
N LEU A 3 9.69 16.25 9.50
CA LEU A 3 10.22 15.42 8.41
C LEU A 3 10.93 14.15 8.91
N LYS A 4 11.70 14.25 10.02
CA LYS A 4 12.34 13.07 10.63
C LYS A 4 11.30 12.10 11.21
N SER A 5 10.20 12.62 11.75
CA SER A 5 9.10 11.80 12.28
C SER A 5 8.35 11.07 11.15
N LEU A 6 8.06 11.75 10.04
CA LEU A 6 7.45 11.12 8.85
C LEU A 6 8.36 10.07 8.23
N ALA A 7 9.67 10.36 8.14
CA ALA A 7 10.64 9.38 7.65
C ALA A 7 10.71 8.13 8.55
N LEU A 8 10.67 8.31 9.88
CA LEU A 8 10.67 7.19 10.83
C LEU A 8 9.39 6.36 10.73
N LEU A 9 8.24 7.01 10.57
CA LEU A 9 6.96 6.34 10.32
C LEU A 9 6.99 5.53 9.01
N ALA A 10 7.53 6.09 7.92
CA ALA A 10 7.67 5.39 6.65
C ALA A 10 8.57 4.15 6.77
N ILE A 11 9.69 4.26 7.48
CA ILE A 11 10.60 3.13 7.73
C ILE A 11 9.90 2.03 8.56
N CYS A 12 9.14 2.40 9.59
CA CYS A 12 8.36 1.45 10.38
C CYS A 12 7.30 0.73 9.53
N LEU A 13 6.61 1.45 8.63
CA LEU A 13 5.64 0.86 7.72
C LEU A 13 6.30 -0.09 6.71
N LEU A 14 7.44 0.29 6.16
CA LEU A 14 8.24 -0.58 5.28
C LEU A 14 8.66 -1.85 6.01
N LEU A 15 9.20 -1.75 7.23
CA LEU A 15 9.50 -2.93 8.04
C LEU A 15 8.24 -3.78 8.28
N GLY A 16 7.10 -3.13 8.56
CA GLY A 16 5.81 -3.79 8.72
C GLY A 16 5.36 -4.63 7.51
N THR A 17 5.70 -4.21 6.29
CA THR A 17 5.39 -4.99 5.07
C THR A 17 6.13 -6.32 5.02
N PHE A 18 7.38 -6.39 5.50
CA PHE A 18 8.18 -7.62 5.47
C PHE A 18 7.81 -8.62 6.57
N LEU A 19 7.24 -8.13 7.68
CA LEU A 19 6.87 -9.01 8.80
C LEU A 19 5.52 -9.69 8.61
N LYS A 20 4.68 -9.22 7.67
CA LYS A 20 3.30 -9.70 7.59
C LYS A 20 3.12 -10.82 6.57
N SER A 21 2.52 -11.91 7.02
CA SER A 21 2.20 -13.07 6.18
C SER A 21 0.95 -12.86 5.30
N SER A 22 0.02 -11.98 5.72
CA SER A 22 -1.21 -11.71 4.96
C SER A 22 -0.97 -10.64 3.89
N THR A 23 -1.24 -11.00 2.64
CA THR A 23 -1.18 -10.10 1.47
C THR A 23 -2.09 -8.87 1.62
N LEU A 24 -3.26 -9.02 2.26
CA LEU A 24 -4.16 -7.88 2.56
C LEU A 24 -3.49 -6.85 3.48
N SER A 25 -2.77 -7.32 4.51
CA SER A 25 -2.08 -6.42 5.43
C SER A 25 -0.91 -5.69 4.77
N VAL A 26 -0.24 -6.33 3.80
CA VAL A 26 0.81 -5.70 3.00
C VAL A 26 0.21 -4.58 2.13
N LEU A 27 -0.92 -4.83 1.46
CA LEU A 27 -1.66 -3.83 0.69
C LEU A 27 -2.06 -2.61 1.54
N LEU A 28 -2.53 -2.84 2.77
CA LEU A 28 -2.88 -1.74 3.69
C LEU A 28 -1.64 -0.94 4.15
N CYS A 29 -0.48 -1.58 4.32
CA CYS A 29 0.75 -0.86 4.65
C CYS A 29 1.26 -0.01 3.48
N LEU A 30 1.07 -0.47 2.23
CA LEU A 30 1.39 0.32 1.04
C LEU A 30 0.49 1.56 0.94
N GLU A 31 -0.82 1.43 1.15
CA GLU A 31 -1.73 2.60 1.21
C GLU A 31 -1.34 3.59 2.32
N ALA A 32 -0.95 3.09 3.50
CA ALA A 32 -0.44 3.95 4.56
C ALA A 32 0.84 4.72 4.14
N LEU A 33 1.73 4.09 3.35
CA LEU A 33 2.90 4.77 2.77
C LEU A 33 2.50 5.83 1.73
N VAL A 34 1.48 5.57 0.90
CA VAL A 34 0.95 6.55 -0.05
C VAL A 34 0.44 7.78 0.67
N ILE A 35 -0.32 7.61 1.76
CA ILE A 35 -0.83 8.72 2.59
C ILE A 35 0.32 9.52 3.22
N VAL A 36 1.37 8.86 3.70
CA VAL A 36 2.57 9.54 4.23
C VAL A 36 3.26 10.36 3.15
N GLY A 37 3.37 9.82 1.92
CA GLY A 37 3.90 10.56 0.77
C GLY A 37 3.05 11.78 0.43
N VAL A 38 1.73 11.64 0.37
CA VAL A 38 0.77 12.74 0.16
C VAL A 38 0.95 13.84 1.20
N LEU A 39 1.06 13.49 2.48
CA LEU A 39 1.28 14.46 3.55
C LEU A 39 2.56 15.28 3.35
N VAL A 40 3.65 14.63 2.90
CA VAL A 40 4.90 15.32 2.58
C VAL A 40 4.70 16.28 1.40
N LEU A 41 4.02 15.84 0.34
CA LEU A 41 3.82 16.67 -0.86
C LEU A 41 2.91 17.87 -0.62
N VAL A 42 1.85 17.70 0.16
CA VAL A 42 0.96 18.80 0.56
C VAL A 42 1.74 19.85 1.37
N GLN A 43 2.66 19.44 2.24
CA GLN A 43 3.53 20.37 2.97
C GLN A 43 4.45 21.18 2.05
N HIS A 44 4.90 20.58 0.94
CA HIS A 44 5.71 21.26 -0.07
C HIS A 44 4.87 22.06 -1.08
N SER A 45 3.53 22.14 -0.92
CA SER A 45 2.59 22.83 -1.82
C SER A 45 2.50 22.24 -3.23
N GLU A 46 2.96 21.00 -3.43
CA GLU A 46 2.95 20.30 -4.72
C GLU A 46 1.63 19.53 -4.92
N LEU A 47 0.51 20.26 -4.97
CA LEU A 47 -0.85 19.69 -4.96
C LEU A 47 -1.15 18.81 -6.19
N MET A 48 -0.69 19.20 -7.38
CA MET A 48 -0.88 18.40 -8.61
C MET A 48 -0.21 17.04 -8.49
N PHE A 49 1.01 17.00 -7.97
CA PHE A 49 1.73 15.74 -7.79
C PHE A 49 1.09 14.89 -6.69
N SER A 50 0.55 15.51 -5.63
CA SER A 50 -0.21 14.81 -4.60
C SER A 50 -1.44 14.08 -5.16
N VAL A 51 -2.20 14.71 -6.06
CA VAL A 51 -3.36 14.08 -6.70
C VAL A 51 -2.93 12.92 -7.59
N CYS A 52 -1.91 13.12 -8.43
CA CYS A 52 -1.35 12.04 -9.25
C CYS A 52 -0.89 10.85 -8.40
N PHE A 53 -0.23 11.12 -7.27
CA PHE A 53 0.27 10.09 -6.35
C PHE A 53 -0.88 9.27 -5.73
N ILE A 54 -1.98 9.93 -5.34
CA ILE A 54 -3.19 9.25 -4.86
C ILE A 54 -3.80 8.38 -5.95
N CYS A 55 -3.92 8.90 -7.18
CA CYS A 55 -4.48 8.14 -8.30
C CYS A 55 -3.67 6.87 -8.58
N ILE A 56 -2.34 6.98 -8.59
CA ILE A 56 -1.44 5.83 -8.83
C ILE A 56 -1.55 4.82 -7.68
N GLY A 57 -1.54 5.27 -6.42
CA GLY A 57 -1.71 4.41 -5.26
C GLY A 57 -3.04 3.64 -5.29
N ALA A 58 -4.14 4.32 -5.59
CA ALA A 58 -5.46 3.69 -5.72
C ALA A 58 -5.50 2.63 -6.84
N CYS A 59 -4.84 2.90 -7.98
CA CYS A 59 -4.72 1.93 -9.07
C CYS A 59 -3.89 0.70 -8.66
N GLU A 60 -2.77 0.90 -7.95
CA GLU A 60 -1.94 -0.19 -7.42
C GLU A 60 -2.75 -1.09 -6.49
N SER A 61 -3.53 -0.50 -5.57
CA SER A 61 -4.41 -1.24 -4.67
C SER A 61 -5.51 -2.01 -5.39
N ALA A 62 -6.12 -1.43 -6.43
CA ALA A 62 -7.13 -2.11 -7.24
C ALA A 62 -6.54 -3.34 -7.95
N VAL A 63 -5.36 -3.21 -8.55
CA VAL A 63 -4.64 -4.33 -9.19
C VAL A 63 -4.23 -5.38 -8.15
N GLY A 64 -3.69 -4.96 -7.01
CA GLY A 64 -3.27 -5.82 -5.92
C GLY A 64 -4.41 -6.66 -5.34
N LEU A 65 -5.58 -6.05 -5.12
CA LEU A 65 -6.79 -6.75 -4.69
C LEU A 65 -7.30 -7.73 -5.77
N GLY A 66 -7.27 -7.34 -7.04
CA GLY A 66 -7.65 -8.22 -8.16
C GLY A 66 -6.77 -9.49 -8.22
N CYS A 67 -5.46 -9.33 -8.02
CA CYS A 67 -4.52 -10.45 -7.90
C CYS A 67 -4.81 -11.32 -6.68
N LEU A 68 -5.09 -10.71 -5.52
CA LEU A 68 -5.42 -11.43 -4.29
C LEU A 68 -6.68 -12.29 -4.44
N VAL A 69 -7.74 -11.74 -5.02
CA VAL A 69 -8.98 -12.48 -5.31
C VAL A 69 -8.71 -13.64 -6.27
N SER A 70 -7.87 -13.42 -7.28
CA SER A 70 -7.49 -14.47 -8.25
C SER A 70 -6.70 -15.61 -7.58
N LEU A 71 -5.79 -15.29 -6.66
CA LEU A 71 -5.04 -16.28 -5.87
C LEU A 71 -5.96 -17.10 -4.95
N VAL A 72 -6.88 -16.45 -4.24
CA VAL A 72 -7.86 -17.13 -3.38
C VAL A 72 -8.74 -18.06 -4.21
N ARG A 73 -9.19 -17.62 -5.39
CA ARG A 73 -9.99 -18.45 -6.30
C ARG A 73 -9.19 -19.66 -6.81
N ALA A 74 -7.93 -19.47 -7.17
CA ALA A 74 -7.06 -20.55 -7.63
C ALA A 74 -6.82 -21.59 -6.52
N GLN A 75 -6.54 -21.16 -5.30
CA GLN A 75 -6.39 -22.05 -4.13
C GLN A 75 -7.68 -22.81 -3.81
N GLY A 76 -8.83 -22.13 -3.88
CA GLY A 76 -10.14 -22.77 -3.71
C GLY A 76 -10.39 -23.88 -4.73
N VAL A 77 -10.12 -23.64 -6.02
CA VAL A 77 -10.28 -24.65 -7.08
C VAL A 77 -9.40 -25.88 -6.84
N GLN A 78 -8.16 -25.70 -6.39
CA GLN A 78 -7.25 -26.82 -6.07
C GLN A 78 -7.75 -27.68 -4.91
N HIS A 79 -8.46 -27.10 -3.94
CA HIS A 79 -9.01 -27.84 -2.80
C HIS A 79 -10.25 -28.68 -3.15
N PHE A 80 -11.04 -28.26 -4.14
CA PHE A 80 -12.21 -29.01 -4.61
C PHE A 80 -11.89 -30.04 -5.70
N SER A 81 -10.72 -29.97 -6.32
CA SER A 81 -10.30 -30.89 -7.40
C SER A 81 -9.55 -32.14 -6.91
N VAL A 82 -9.60 -32.45 -5.61
CA VAL A 82 -9.05 -33.68 -5.01
C VAL A 82 -10.19 -34.56 -4.52
#